data_AF-A0A238L6K4-F1
#
_entry.id   AF-A0A238L6K4-F1
#
_cell.length_a   1.000
_cell.length_b   1.000
_cell.length_c   1.000
_cell.angle_alpha   90.00
_cell.angle_beta   90.00
_cell.angle_gamma   90.00
#
_symmetry.space_group_name_H-M   'P 1'
#
loop_
_entity.id
_entity.type
_entity.pdbx_description
1 polymer ?
#
loop_
_entity_poly.entity_id
_entity_poly.type
_entity_poly.pdbx_seq_one_letter_code
_entity_poly.pdbx_strand_id
1 'polypeptide(L)'
;MAGADVDTSVGSVADSYDNALAEGIIGLFKIEVINFPGPWKSTFEVEWTTLQRVRQYTNERRHSATRHKPPQEMEDAFYDQMSDLQNAAQVRNKETSRKPGAVHAVS
;
A
#
# COMPACT_ATOMS: atom_id res chain seq x y z
N MET A 1 -23.79 8.21 -4.86
CA MET A 1 -22.60 7.36 -5.05
C MET A 1 -21.43 8.29 -5.30
N ALA A 2 -20.56 8.49 -4.32
CA ALA A 2 -19.37 9.31 -4.48
C ALA A 2 -18.35 8.50 -5.28
N GLY A 3 -17.96 8.99 -6.45
CA GLY A 3 -16.83 8.44 -7.20
C GLY A 3 -15.59 8.58 -6.32
N ALA A 4 -14.86 7.49 -6.15
CA ALA A 4 -13.54 7.55 -5.56
C ALA A 4 -12.71 8.47 -6.44
N ASP A 5 -12.21 9.55 -5.84
CA ASP A 5 -11.23 10.46 -6.44
C ASP A 5 -9.90 9.69 -6.56
N VAL A 6 -9.85 8.78 -7.53
CA VAL A 6 -8.64 8.07 -7.92
C VAL A 6 -7.93 8.99 -8.90
N ASP A 7 -6.99 9.76 -8.39
CA ASP A 7 -6.09 10.53 -9.25
C ASP A 7 -5.37 9.52 -10.16
N THR A 8 -5.72 9.52 -11.44
CA THR A 8 -5.00 8.71 -12.42
C THR A 8 -3.62 9.34 -12.53
N SER A 9 -2.64 8.80 -11.79
CA SER A 9 -1.22 9.11 -11.89
C SER A 9 -0.66 8.60 -13.23
N VAL A 10 -1.24 9.10 -14.31
CA VAL A 10 -0.78 9.00 -15.70
C VAL A 10 -0.28 10.39 -16.07
N GLY A 11 0.47 11.02 -15.17
CA GLY A 11 1.09 12.33 -15.35
C GLY A 11 2.59 12.16 -15.52
N SER A 12 3.06 12.23 -16.76
CA SER A 12 4.48 12.37 -17.13
C SER A 12 5.39 11.21 -16.68
N VAL A 13 5.48 10.15 -17.49
CA VAL A 13 6.56 9.12 -17.43
C VAL A 13 6.75 8.57 -16.02
N ALA A 14 6.09 7.44 -15.70
CA ALA A 14 6.52 6.61 -14.57
C ALA A 14 8.04 6.51 -14.65
N ASP A 15 8.74 6.87 -13.58
CA ASP A 15 10.19 6.99 -13.66
C ASP A 15 10.77 5.63 -14.10
N SER A 16 11.96 5.67 -14.71
CA SER A 16 12.58 4.43 -15.22
C SER A 16 12.76 3.38 -14.12
N TYR A 17 12.72 3.78 -12.86
CA TYR A 17 12.85 2.90 -11.70
C TYR A 17 11.55 2.14 -11.42
N ASP A 18 10.40 2.82 -11.39
CA ASP A 18 9.08 2.21 -11.22
C ASP A 18 8.75 1.25 -12.36
N ASN A 19 9.10 1.62 -13.60
CA ASN A 19 8.91 0.73 -14.74
C ASN A 19 9.81 -0.52 -14.65
N ALA A 20 11.10 -0.35 -14.31
CA ALA A 20 12.01 -1.48 -14.13
C ALA A 20 11.56 -2.42 -12.99
N LEU A 21 11.02 -1.85 -11.90
CA LEU A 21 10.47 -2.61 -10.79
C LEU A 21 9.22 -3.40 -11.23
N ALA A 22 8.28 -2.74 -11.91
CA ALA A 22 7.07 -3.38 -12.43
C ALA A 22 7.42 -4.50 -13.43
N GLU A 23 8.35 -4.24 -14.36
CA GLU A 23 8.87 -5.22 -15.32
C GLU A 23 9.52 -6.43 -14.63
N GLY A 24 10.27 -6.21 -13.56
CA GLY A 24 10.85 -7.29 -12.75
C GLY A 24 9.79 -8.16 -12.08
N ILE A 25 8.75 -7.56 -11.51
CA ILE A 25 7.65 -8.29 -10.86
C ILE A 25 6.85 -9.11 -11.88
N ILE A 26 6.51 -8.54 -13.05
CA ILE A 26 5.78 -9.28 -14.09
C ILE A 26 6.65 -10.39 -14.71
N GLY A 27 7.96 -10.18 -14.84
CA GLY A 27 8.91 -11.20 -15.29
C GLY A 27 8.95 -12.40 -14.35
N LEU A 28 9.08 -12.15 -13.04
CA LEU A 28 9.02 -13.20 -12.01
C LEU A 28 7.69 -13.95 -12.01
N PHE A 29 6.58 -13.23 -12.15
CA PHE A 29 5.26 -13.85 -12.27
C PHE A 29 5.19 -14.84 -13.43
N LYS A 30 5.64 -14.45 -14.63
CA LYS A 30 5.63 -15.33 -15.80
C LYS A 30 6.51 -16.57 -15.58
N ILE A 31 7.66 -16.42 -14.93
CA ILE A 31 8.54 -17.55 -14.62
C ILE A 31 7.85 -18.52 -13.67
N GLU A 32 7.41 -18.05 -12.49
CA GLU A 32 6.97 -18.92 -11.41
C GLU A 32 5.52 -19.40 -11.56
N VAL A 33 4.65 -18.61 -12.19
CA VAL A 33 3.22 -18.91 -12.29
C VAL A 33 2.82 -19.42 -13.66
N ILE A 34 3.54 -19.09 -14.75
CA ILE A 34 3.13 -19.51 -16.11
C ILE A 34 4.06 -20.59 -16.65
N ASN A 35 5.38 -20.40 -16.54
CA ASN A 35 6.37 -21.26 -17.20
C ASN A 35 6.79 -22.46 -16.33
N PHE A 36 6.98 -22.26 -15.03
CA PHE A 36 7.45 -23.31 -14.11
C PHE A 36 6.44 -24.45 -13.89
N PRO A 37 5.13 -24.18 -13.69
CA PRO A 37 4.19 -25.24 -13.30
C PRO A 37 3.53 -26.02 -14.45
N GLY A 38 3.92 -25.78 -15.71
CA GLY A 38 3.20 -26.30 -16.89
C GLY A 38 3.16 -27.84 -17.02
N PRO A 39 2.52 -28.37 -18.09
CA PRO A 39 1.49 -27.76 -18.91
C PRO A 39 0.15 -27.69 -18.16
N TRP A 40 -0.53 -26.55 -18.30
CA TRP A 40 -1.82 -26.30 -17.68
C TRP A 40 -2.91 -27.15 -18.34
N LYS A 41 -3.71 -27.85 -17.52
CA LYS A 41 -4.81 -28.68 -17.99
C LYS A 41 -6.13 -27.92 -18.05
N SER A 42 -6.21 -26.78 -17.36
CA SER A 42 -7.38 -25.90 -17.34
C SER A 42 -7.02 -24.47 -16.93
N THR A 43 -7.93 -23.53 -17.21
CA THR A 43 -7.83 -22.14 -16.71
C THR A 43 -7.89 -22.08 -15.19
N PHE A 44 -8.65 -22.96 -14.55
CA PHE A 44 -8.77 -23.03 -13.09
C PHE A 44 -7.43 -23.28 -12.39
N GLU A 45 -6.57 -24.15 -12.96
CA GLU A 45 -5.24 -24.39 -12.39
C GLU A 45 -4.38 -23.12 -12.43
N VAL A 46 -4.43 -22.36 -13.53
CA VAL A 46 -3.71 -21.08 -13.67
C VAL A 46 -4.23 -20.04 -12.67
N GLU A 47 -5.55 -19.93 -12.53
CA GLU A 47 -6.20 -19.03 -11.57
C GLU A 47 -5.81 -19.39 -10.14
N TRP A 48 -5.86 -20.67 -9.79
CA TRP A 48 -5.47 -21.14 -8.46
C TRP A 48 -4.01 -20.84 -8.15
N THR A 49 -3.08 -21.14 -9.06
CA THR A 49 -1.66 -20.82 -8.87
C THR A 49 -1.44 -19.30 -8.78
N THR A 50 -2.20 -18.51 -9.53
CA THR A 50 -2.16 -17.04 -9.45
C THR A 50 -2.62 -16.55 -8.07
N LEU A 51 -3.71 -17.08 -7.52
CA LEU A 51 -4.19 -16.75 -6.18
C LEU A 51 -3.17 -17.14 -5.10
N GLN A 52 -2.57 -18.32 -5.23
CA GLN A 52 -1.50 -18.75 -4.32
C GLN A 52 -0.29 -17.84 -4.40
N ARG A 53 0.08 -17.40 -5.61
CA ARG A 53 1.16 -16.42 -5.82
C ARG A 53 0.86 -15.10 -5.12
N VAL A 54 -0.35 -14.56 -5.27
CA VAL A 54 -0.77 -13.31 -4.62
C VAL A 54 -0.74 -13.47 -3.10
N ARG A 55 -1.33 -14.56 -2.57
CA ARG A 55 -1.33 -14.85 -1.14
C ARG A 55 0.09 -14.88 -0.59
N GLN A 56 1.00 -15.62 -1.24
CA GLN A 56 2.40 -15.68 -0.85
C GLN A 56 3.06 -14.30 -0.90
N TYR A 57 2.87 -13.55 -1.99
CA TYR A 57 3.48 -12.22 -2.14
C TYR A 57 3.04 -11.25 -1.05
N THR A 58 1.75 -11.23 -0.71
CA THR A 58 1.18 -10.32 0.30
C THR A 58 1.47 -10.74 1.74
N ASN A 59 1.42 -12.04 2.04
CA ASN A 59 1.39 -12.54 3.42
C ASN A 59 2.68 -13.23 3.88
N GLU A 60 3.44 -13.85 2.97
CA GLU A 60 4.48 -14.82 3.34
C GLU A 60 5.86 -14.45 2.79
N ARG A 61 5.90 -13.74 1.66
CA ARG A 61 7.13 -13.39 0.95
C ARG A 61 7.77 -12.19 1.61
N ARG A 62 8.98 -12.42 2.14
CA ARG A 62 9.81 -11.38 2.76
C ARG A 62 10.64 -10.71 1.68
N HIS A 63 10.42 -9.41 1.47
CA HIS A 63 11.20 -8.63 0.53
C HIS A 63 12.31 -7.86 1.27
N SER A 64 13.50 -7.77 0.69
CA SER A 64 14.57 -6.91 1.24
C SER A 64 14.13 -5.44 1.27
N ALA A 65 13.34 -5.02 0.29
CA ALA A 65 12.73 -3.68 0.23
C ALA A 65 11.82 -3.39 1.44
N THR A 66 11.14 -4.40 1.99
CA THR A 66 10.24 -4.28 3.16
C THR A 66 10.92 -4.65 4.47
N ARG A 67 12.26 -4.58 4.55
CA ARG A 67 13.03 -4.99 5.74
C ARG A 67 12.71 -6.42 6.18
N HIS A 68 12.44 -7.32 5.23
CA HIS A 68 12.08 -8.71 5.46
C HIS A 68 10.78 -8.93 6.25
N LYS A 69 9.83 -7.99 6.14
CA LYS A 69 8.44 -8.15 6.57
C LYS A 69 7.52 -8.39 5.37
N PRO A 70 6.43 -9.14 5.50
CA PRO A 70 5.43 -9.21 4.45
C PRO A 70 4.80 -7.83 4.21
N PRO A 71 4.40 -7.50 2.97
CA PRO A 71 3.75 -6.24 2.64
C PRO A 71 2.57 -5.90 3.57
N GLN A 72 1.75 -6.88 3.92
CA GLN A 72 0.60 -6.66 4.81
C GLN A 72 1.00 -6.09 6.18
N GLU A 73 2.05 -6.64 6.81
CA GLU A 73 2.53 -6.10 8.10
C GLU A 73 3.07 -4.67 7.98
N MET A 74 3.60 -4.31 6.81
CA MET A 74 4.07 -2.95 6.54
C MET A 74 2.90 -1.99 6.34
N GLU A 75 1.86 -2.41 5.61
CA GLU A 75 0.64 -1.64 5.39
C GLU A 75 -0.11 -1.41 6.71
N ASP A 76 -0.31 -2.46 7.51
CA ASP A 76 -0.97 -2.38 8.82
C ASP A 76 -0.25 -1.35 9.72
N ALA A 77 1.07 -1.43 9.82
CA ALA A 77 1.88 -0.49 10.60
C ALA A 77 1.80 0.95 10.07
N PHE A 78 1.72 1.13 8.74
CA PHE A 78 1.56 2.46 8.13
C PHE A 78 0.20 3.07 8.48
N TYR A 79 -0.88 2.29 8.38
CA TYR A 79 -2.22 2.76 8.71
C TYR A 79 -2.39 3.06 10.20
N ASP A 80 -1.81 2.26 11.08
CA ASP A 80 -1.79 2.52 12.53
C ASP A 80 -1.10 3.86 12.83
N GLN A 81 0.10 4.07 12.27
CA GLN A 81 0.84 5.33 12.44
C GLN A 81 0.07 6.53 11.89
N MET A 82 -0.58 6.39 10.73
CA MET A 82 -1.36 7.46 10.14
C MET A 82 -2.58 7.80 11.00
N SER A 83 -3.25 6.78 11.58
CA SER A 83 -4.35 6.98 12.52
C SER A 83 -3.90 7.73 13.77
N ASP A 84 -2.76 7.34 14.36
CA ASP A 84 -2.20 8.00 15.54
C ASP A 84 -1.88 9.48 15.29
N LEU A 85 -1.30 9.80 14.12
CA LEU A 85 -1.01 11.18 13.74
C LEU A 85 -2.28 12.00 13.55
N GLN A 86 -3.33 11.42 12.96
CA GLN A 86 -4.63 12.07 12.81
C GLN A 86 -5.28 12.33 14.17
N ASN A 87 -5.25 11.35 15.07
CA ASN A 87 -5.77 11.47 16.42
C ASN A 87 -5.03 12.55 17.22
N ALA A 88 -3.69 12.58 17.14
CA ALA A 88 -2.85 13.59 17.79
C ALA A 88 -3.13 15.00 17.26
N ALA A 89 -3.30 15.16 15.94
CA ALA A 89 -3.67 16.43 15.33
C ALA A 89 -5.06 16.91 15.77
N GLN A 90 -6.03 16.00 15.91
CA GLN A 90 -7.37 16.33 16.42
C GLN A 90 -7.36 16.75 17.90
N VAL A 91 -6.59 16.06 18.76
CA VAL A 91 -6.44 16.44 20.18
C VAL A 91 -5.82 17.83 20.30
N ARG A 92 -4.74 18.09 19.56
CA ARG A 92 -4.09 19.41 19.51
C ARG A 92 -5.06 20.52 19.09
N ASN A 93 -5.87 20.29 18.05
CA ASN A 93 -6.85 21.26 17.57
C ASN A 93 -7.98 21.51 18.59
N LYS A 94 -8.38 20.50 19.38
CA LYS A 94 -9.35 20.66 20.46
C LYS A 94 -8.77 21.45 21.64
N GLU A 95 -7.49 21.26 21.97
CA GLU A 95 -6.80 22.01 23.03
C GLU A 95 -6.56 23.47 22.67
N THR A 96 -6.20 23.76 21.42
CA THR A 96 -6.06 25.15 20.93
C THR A 96 -7.41 25.86 20.85
N SER A 97 -8.48 25.15 20.50
CA SER A 97 -9.85 25.69 20.51
C SER A 97 -10.41 25.90 21.92
N ARG A 98 -10.00 25.08 22.91
CA ARG A 98 -10.41 25.21 24.32
C ARG A 98 -9.72 26.33 25.09
N LYS A 99 -8.62 26.91 24.60
CA LYS A 99 -8.01 28.11 25.21
C LYS A 99 -8.73 29.35 24.67
N PRO A 100 -9.65 29.97 25.42
CA PRO A 100 -10.23 31.23 24.98
C PRO A 100 -9.13 32.29 25.07
N GLY A 101 -8.94 33.06 24.00
CA GLY A 101 -8.10 34.23 24.04
C GLY A 101 -8.54 35.12 25.21
N ALA A 102 -7.61 35.49 26.09
CA ALA A 102 -7.80 36.51 27.09
C ALA A 102 -7.99 37.87 26.40
N VAL A 103 -9.16 38.09 25.82
CA VAL A 103 -9.63 39.41 25.40
C VAL A 103 -10.37 40.01 26.58
N HIS A 104 -9.63 40.54 27.54
CA HIS A 104 -10.00 41.67 28.40
C HIS A 104 -8.86 41.95 29.36
N ALA A 105 -7.98 42.87 28.97
CA ALA A 105 -7.33 43.77 29.92
C ALA A 105 -7.55 45.18 29.36
N VAL A 106 -8.60 45.80 29.88
CA VAL A 106 -8.82 47.24 29.85
C VAL A 106 -7.70 47.87 30.68
N SER A 107 -7.00 48.87 30.15
CA SER A 107 -6.83 50.18 30.81
C SER A 107 -6.21 51.20 29.88
#